data_AF-S4NSG8-F1
#
_entry.id   AF-S4NSG8-F1
#
_cell.length_a   1.000
_cell.length_b   1.000
_cell.length_c   1.000
_cell.angle_alpha   90.00
_cell.angle_beta   90.00
_cell.angle_gamma   90.00
#
_symmetry.space_group_name_H-M   'P 1'
#
loop_
_entity.id
_entity.type
_entity.pdbx_description
1 polymer ?
#
loop_
_entity_poly.entity_id
_entity_poly.type
_entity_poly.pdbx_seq_one_letter_code
_entity_poly.pdbx_strand_id
1 'polypeptide(L)' 'SHAHFEPEEERDVEYFFASDASAVIEHTNRVLYFEDDDVAHVKDGVLSIHRMSGSSTDPHQREIFTLKLELQQ' A
#
# COMPACT_ATOMS: atom_id res chain seq x y z
N SER A 1 -1.97 -11.14 -11.25
CA SER A 1 -0.96 -10.06 -11.19
C SER A 1 -0.45 -9.97 -9.75
N HIS A 2 0.82 -9.64 -9.55
CA HIS A 2 1.47 -9.56 -8.24
C HIS A 2 2.20 -8.22 -8.15
N ALA A 3 1.82 -7.38 -7.18
CA ALA A 3 2.56 -6.16 -6.88
C ALA A 3 3.43 -6.38 -5.65
N HIS A 4 4.67 -5.91 -5.72
CA HIS A 4 5.72 -6.17 -4.72
C HIS A 4 6.37 -4.85 -4.33
N PHE A 5 6.41 -4.58 -3.03
CA PHE A 5 6.99 -3.36 -2.46
C PHE A 5 8.16 -3.73 -1.56
N GLU A 6 9.37 -3.49 -2.07
CA GLU A 6 10.60 -3.52 -1.28
C GLU A 6 10.86 -2.13 -0.70
N PRO A 7 11.33 -2.02 0.55
CA PRO A 7 11.90 -0.77 1.05
C PRO A 7 13.13 -0.38 0.22
N GLU A 8 13.33 0.92 -0.01
CA GLU A 8 14.59 1.43 -0.56
C GLU A 8 15.71 1.17 0.47
N GLU A 9 16.83 0.60 0.00
CA GLU A 9 17.86 -0.11 0.78
C GLU A 9 18.26 0.49 2.16
N GLU A 10 18.57 -0.42 3.10
CA GLU A 10 19.17 -0.22 4.45
C GLU A 10 18.31 0.40 5.56
N ARG A 11 16.97 0.45 5.43
CA ARG A 11 16.10 0.92 6.52
C ARG A 11 15.07 -0.11 6.95
N ASP A 12 14.87 -0.21 8.26
CA ASP A 12 13.74 -0.93 8.85
C ASP A 12 12.43 -0.33 8.29
N VAL A 13 11.49 -1.21 7.93
CA VAL A 13 10.21 -0.81 7.32
C VAL A 13 9.06 -1.05 8.29
N GLU A 14 8.17 -0.08 8.38
CA GLU A 14 6.92 -0.18 9.13
C GLU A 14 5.72 -0.03 8.18
N TYR A 15 4.75 -0.94 8.32
CA TYR A 15 3.51 -0.92 7.55
C TYR A 15 2.34 -0.62 8.47
N PHE A 16 1.55 0.39 8.12
CA PHE A 16 0.33 0.76 8.84
C PHE A 16 -0.90 0.39 8.01
N PHE A 17 -1.83 -0.35 8.62
CA PHE A 17 -3.10 -0.72 8.00
C PHE A 17 -4.22 0.05 8.66
N ALA A 18 -4.97 0.82 7.88
CA ALA A 18 -6.13 1.56 8.34
C ALA A 18 -7.19 1.63 7.25
N SER A 19 -8.46 1.76 7.65
CA SER A 19 -9.57 1.99 6.73
C SER A 19 -9.69 3.45 6.31
N ASP A 20 -9.06 4.37 7.04
CA ASP A 20 -9.13 5.80 6.80
C ASP A 20 -7.71 6.42 6.77
N ALA A 21 -7.48 7.31 5.80
CA ALA A 21 -6.18 7.93 5.58
C ALA A 21 -5.75 8.90 6.69
N SER A 22 -6.70 9.51 7.40
CA SER A 22 -6.40 10.40 8.52
C SER A 22 -5.78 9.66 9.71
N ALA A 23 -5.99 8.35 9.82
CA ALA A 23 -5.40 7.54 10.88
C ALA A 23 -3.90 7.27 10.69
N VAL A 24 -3.37 7.46 9.47
CA VAL A 24 -1.96 7.16 9.14
C VAL A 24 -1.15 8.40 8.77
N ILE A 25 -1.80 9.53 8.47
CA ILE A 25 -1.13 10.74 7.96
C ILE A 25 -0.10 11.33 8.93
N GLU A 26 -0.25 11.10 10.23
CA GLU A 26 0.72 11.50 11.27
C GLU A 26 2.01 10.68 11.22
N HIS A 27 1.95 9.45 10.68
CA HIS A 27 3.08 8.51 10.60
C HIS A 27 3.73 8.48 9.21
N THR A 28 2.93 8.56 8.16
CA THR A 28 3.40 8.52 6.77
C THR A 28 2.46 9.28 5.86
N ASN A 29 3.01 9.97 4.87
CA ASN A 29 2.24 10.56 3.77
C ASN A 29 2.20 9.65 2.54
N ARG A 30 2.92 8.52 2.52
CA ARG A 30 2.91 7.54 1.43
C ARG A 30 1.90 6.46 1.76
N VAL A 31 0.84 6.36 0.96
CA VAL A 31 -0.22 5.38 1.15
C VAL A 31 -0.50 4.61 -0.12
N LEU A 32 -0.97 3.39 0.05
CA LEU A 32 -1.46 2.56 -1.03
C LEU A 32 -2.88 2.11 -0.66
N TYR A 33 -3.80 2.27 -1.59
CA TYR A 33 -5.19 1.86 -1.40
C TYR A 33 -5.42 0.46 -1.94
N PHE A 34 -6.07 -0.39 -1.16
CA PHE A 34 -6.57 -1.67 -1.62
C PHE A 34 -7.89 -1.48 -2.36
N GLU A 35 -8.10 -2.28 -3.39
CA GLU A 35 -9.38 -2.41 -4.07
C GLU A 35 -10.10 -3.69 -3.62
N ASP A 36 -11.33 -3.88 -4.11
CA ASP A 36 -12.07 -5.12 -3.91
C ASP A 36 -11.25 -6.33 -4.40
N ASP A 37 -11.38 -7.44 -3.65
CA ASP A 37 -10.68 -8.71 -3.84
C ASP A 37 -9.14 -8.66 -3.71
N ASP A 38 -8.57 -7.55 -3.24
CA ASP A 38 -7.15 -7.48 -2.88
C ASP A 38 -6.86 -8.20 -1.56
N VAL A 39 -5.78 -8.97 -1.55
CA VAL A 39 -5.24 -9.69 -0.40
C VAL A 39 -3.79 -9.26 -0.21
N ALA A 40 -3.53 -8.57 0.90
CA ALA A 40 -2.18 -8.20 1.30
C ALA A 40 -1.51 -9.31 2.11
N HIS A 41 -0.24 -9.57 1.80
CA HIS A 41 0.60 -10.51 2.51
C HIS A 41 1.91 -9.80 2.85
N VAL A 42 2.21 -9.67 4.15
CA VAL A 42 3.47 -9.10 4.64
C VAL A 42 4.32 -10.22 5.21
N LYS A 43 5.50 -10.43 4.64
CA LYS A 43 6.44 -11.47 5.08
C LYS A 43 7.87 -11.03 4.81
N ASP A 44 8.76 -11.29 5.77
CA ASP A 44 10.20 -10.99 5.66
C ASP A 44 10.50 -9.53 5.26
N GLY A 45 9.71 -8.58 5.79
CA GLY A 45 9.85 -7.15 5.50
C GLY A 45 9.29 -6.71 4.14
N VAL A 46 8.64 -7.61 3.42
CA VAL A 46 8.08 -7.35 2.08
C VAL A 46 6.55 -7.32 2.14
N LEU A 47 5.95 -6.31 1.52
CA LEU A 47 4.51 -6.27 1.23
C LEU A 47 4.23 -6.77 -0.20
N SER A 48 3.42 -7.82 -0.29
CA SER A 48 2.90 -8.39 -1.54
C SER A 48 1.38 -8.24 -1.62
N ILE A 49 0.86 -7.91 -2.80
CA ILE A 49 -0.58 -7.80 -3.04
C ILE A 49 -1.00 -8.82 -4.10
N HIS A 50 -1.98 -9.65 -3.72
CA HIS A 50 -2.57 -10.70 -4.53
C HIS A 50 -4.05 -10.39 -4.79
N ARG A 51 -4.61 -10.87 -5.90
CA ARG A 51 -6.04 -10.75 -6.20
C ARG A 51 -6.61 -12.12 -6.53
N MET A 52 -7.78 -12.45 -5.99
CA MET A 52 -8.38 -13.79 -6.10
C MET A 52 -9.09 -14.08 -7.44
N SER A 53 -9.25 -13.08 -8.32
CA SER A 53 -9.86 -13.26 -9.65
C SER A 53 -8.84 -13.69 -10.70
N GLY A 54 -9.06 -14.87 -11.29
CA GLY A 54 -8.13 -15.57 -12.20
C GLY A 54 -7.98 -15.01 -13.62
N SER A 55 -8.49 -13.81 -13.92
CA SER A 55 -8.35 -13.25 -15.27
C SER A 55 -8.29 -11.73 -15.26
N SER A 56 -7.08 -11.18 -15.33
CA SER A 56 -6.82 -10.05 -16.21
C SER A 56 -5.34 -10.03 -16.55
N THR A 57 -5.06 -10.02 -17.84
CA THR A 57 -3.76 -9.84 -18.49
C THR A 57 -3.16 -8.44 -18.26
N ASP A 58 -3.65 -7.70 -17.27
CA ASP A 58 -3.19 -6.35 -16.96
C ASP A 58 -2.33 -6.39 -15.70
N PRO A 59 -1.07 -5.94 -15.74
CA PRO A 59 -0.29 -5.74 -14.54
C PRO A 59 -0.92 -4.61 -13.72
N HIS A 60 -1.85 -4.98 -12.84
CA HIS A 60 -2.41 -4.09 -11.83
C HIS A 60 -1.30 -3.66 -10.85
N GLN A 61 -0.52 -2.64 -11.24
CA GLN A 61 0.40 -1.97 -10.35
C GLN A 61 -0.43 -1.01 -9.48
N ARG A 62 -0.46 -1.28 -8.18
CA ARG A 62 -0.98 -0.32 -7.21
C ARG A 62 -0.01 0.85 -7.12
N GLU A 63 -0.52 2.06 -7.30
CA GLU A 63 0.28 3.27 -7.18
C GLU A 63 0.40 3.70 -5.71
N ILE A 64 1.57 4.23 -5.35
CA ILE A 64 1.75 4.88 -4.05
C ILE A 64 1.29 6.32 -4.17
N PHE A 65 0.26 6.67 -3.44
CA PHE A 65 -0.28 8.02 -3.35
C PHE A 65 0.44 8.81 -2.26
N THR A 66 0.63 10.10 -2.50
CA THR A 66 1.12 11.03 -1.47
C THR A 66 -0.05 11.84 -0.93
N LEU A 67 -0.37 11.64 0.35
CA LEU A 67 -1.36 12.42 1.07
C LEU A 67 -0.85 13.84 1.34
N LYS A 68 -1.78 14.80 1.31
CA LYS A 68 -1.52 16.20 1.67
C LYS A 68 -2.36 16.53 2.90
N LEU A 69 -1.72 17.08 3.94
CA LEU A 69 -2.46 17.77 4.99
C LEU A 69 -2.94 19.12 4.43
N GLU A 70 -4.24 19.31 4.35
CA GLU A 70 -4.82 20.65 4.23
C GLU A 70 -5.06 21.19 5.64
N LEU A 71 -4.42 22.32 5.98
CA LEU A 71 -4.75 23.04 7.20
C LEU A 71 -6.14 23.64 7.02
N GLN A 72 -7.15 23.15 7.75
CA GLN A 72 -8.44 23.83 7.83
C GLN A 72 -8.20 25.21 8.48
N GLN A 73 -8.50 26.29 7.73
CA GLN A 73 -8.52 27.67 8.24
C GLN A 73 -9.90 28.05 8.74
#